data_AF-A0A318AXY7-F1
#
_entry.id   AF-A0A318AXY7-F1
#
_cell.length_a   1.000
_cell.length_b   1.000
_cell.length_c   1.000
_cell.angle_alpha   90.00
_cell.angle_beta   90.00
_cell.angle_gamma   90.00
#
_symmetry.space_group_name_H-M   'P 1'
#
loop_
_entity.id
_entity.type
_entity.pdbx_description
1 polymer ?
#
loop_
_entity_poly.entity_id
_entity_poly.type
_entity_poly.pdbx_seq_one_letter_code
_entity_poly.pdbx_strand_id
1 'polypeptide(L)'
;MRRTLSVALSATMALSFAMTAMSAHAQMGGGMGGQGGPGGGGQGGGDDDGGKKKKRDEEWNQPKAPLAQLRNAGPCPFVKVLYDASRYVEFKGGKESSTAAGYTGEIQGVSSGCAYKNDEPIKMQVEVLFALGRGPEATEPRKTYRYWVAVTERNKDVLAKEYFDLPVTFPAGGDRVYATENLQTITIPRADIKTSGSNFEVLIGFDVTPEMAAFNRDGKRFRVNAGQTAQAQQAGTPPKQ
;
A
#
# COMPACT_ATOMS: atom_id res chain seq x y z
N MET A 1 -22.51 -45.56 19.07
CA MET A 1 -23.61 -45.50 18.08
C MET A 1 -23.28 -44.42 17.07
N ARG A 2 -23.09 -44.81 15.81
CA ARG A 2 -22.69 -43.96 14.68
C ARG A 2 -23.92 -43.28 14.08
N ARG A 3 -23.84 -41.99 13.73
CA ARG A 3 -24.65 -41.39 12.64
C ARG A 3 -23.83 -40.37 11.87
N THR A 4 -23.30 -40.84 10.75
CA THR A 4 -22.79 -40.09 9.60
C THR A 4 -23.96 -39.66 8.72
N LEU A 5 -23.95 -38.42 8.23
CA LEU A 5 -24.80 -37.99 7.10
C LEU A 5 -23.93 -37.26 6.07
N SER A 6 -23.92 -37.83 4.87
CA SER A 6 -23.28 -37.36 3.65
C SER A 6 -24.38 -36.99 2.66
N VAL A 7 -24.31 -35.80 2.04
CA VAL A 7 -25.08 -35.40 0.83
C VAL A 7 -24.20 -34.36 0.11
N ALA A 8 -23.43 -34.72 -0.92
CA ALA A 8 -23.73 -34.99 -2.34
C ALA A 8 -23.47 -33.77 -3.24
N LEU A 9 -22.57 -34.01 -4.20
CA LEU A 9 -22.08 -33.16 -5.29
C LEU A 9 -23.20 -32.79 -6.29
N SER A 10 -23.16 -31.58 -6.85
CA SER A 10 -23.69 -31.29 -8.18
C SER A 10 -22.83 -30.25 -8.89
N ALA A 11 -22.25 -30.67 -10.01
CA ALA A 11 -21.47 -29.86 -10.94
C ALA A 11 -22.36 -29.45 -12.12
N THR A 12 -22.27 -28.20 -12.56
CA THR A 12 -22.70 -27.79 -13.90
C THR A 12 -21.67 -26.85 -14.50
N MET A 13 -21.02 -27.38 -15.52
CA MET A 13 -20.06 -26.77 -16.43
C MET A 13 -20.86 -26.20 -17.61
N ALA A 14 -20.60 -24.96 -18.03
CA ALA A 14 -21.05 -24.45 -19.32
C ALA A 14 -19.93 -23.61 -19.93
N LEU A 15 -19.18 -24.23 -20.86
CA LEU A 15 -18.31 -23.56 -21.80
C LEU A 15 -19.15 -23.03 -22.96
N SER A 16 -18.90 -21.78 -23.36
CA SER A 16 -19.35 -21.24 -24.65
C SER A 16 -18.13 -20.80 -25.45
N PHE A 17 -18.04 -21.33 -26.67
CA PHE A 17 -16.95 -21.19 -27.60
C PHE A 17 -16.95 -19.87 -28.38
N ALA A 18 -15.75 -19.58 -28.89
CA ALA A 18 -15.27 -18.51 -29.76
C ALA A 18 -16.18 -18.01 -30.91
N MET A 19 -15.97 -16.74 -31.30
CA MET A 19 -15.83 -16.36 -32.71
C MET A 19 -14.82 -15.21 -32.90
N THR A 20 -13.91 -15.42 -33.84
CA THR A 20 -12.99 -14.45 -34.45
C THR A 20 -13.68 -13.66 -35.57
N ALA A 21 -13.41 -12.36 -35.71
CA ALA A 21 -13.46 -11.66 -36.99
C ALA A 21 -12.55 -10.42 -36.99
N MET A 22 -11.89 -10.23 -38.13
CA MET A 22 -10.87 -9.23 -38.42
C MET A 22 -11.43 -7.82 -38.72
N SER A 23 -10.59 -6.82 -38.47
CA SER A 23 -10.35 -5.57 -39.22
C SER A 23 -11.53 -4.76 -39.78
N ALA A 24 -11.71 -3.54 -39.25
CA ALA A 24 -12.28 -2.42 -39.99
C ALA A 24 -11.47 -1.13 -39.74
N HIS A 25 -10.87 -0.60 -40.80
CA HIS A 25 -10.37 0.77 -40.86
C HIS A 25 -11.57 1.70 -41.13
N ALA A 26 -11.72 2.80 -40.39
CA ALA A 26 -12.45 3.98 -40.85
C ALA A 26 -12.13 5.23 -40.01
N GLN A 27 -11.47 6.19 -40.66
CA GLN A 27 -11.64 7.65 -40.61
C GLN A 27 -11.89 8.39 -39.27
N MET A 28 -10.85 9.13 -38.88
CA MET A 28 -10.79 10.59 -38.68
C MET A 28 -12.00 11.39 -38.16
N GLY A 29 -11.70 12.20 -37.15
CA GLY A 29 -12.34 13.48 -36.81
C GLY A 29 -12.59 13.55 -35.29
N GLY A 30 -12.04 14.43 -34.47
CA GLY A 30 -11.20 15.61 -34.64
C GLY A 30 -11.43 16.49 -33.41
N GLY A 31 -10.36 16.98 -32.77
CA GLY A 31 -10.39 18.27 -32.09
C GLY A 31 -10.30 18.32 -30.55
N MET A 32 -9.43 19.24 -30.12
CA MET A 32 -9.24 19.91 -28.81
C MET A 32 -8.36 19.20 -27.78
N GLY A 33 -7.25 19.77 -27.31
CA GLY A 33 -6.61 21.05 -27.58
C GLY A 33 -5.41 21.23 -26.66
N GLY A 34 -4.27 21.64 -27.21
CA GLY A 34 -3.07 22.03 -26.46
C GLY A 34 -2.51 23.31 -27.08
N GLN A 35 -2.74 24.43 -26.41
CA GLN A 35 -2.30 25.77 -26.80
C GLN A 35 -0.88 26.06 -26.28
N GLY A 36 -0.03 26.64 -27.14
CA GLY A 36 0.87 27.74 -26.74
C GLY A 36 2.38 27.55 -26.98
N GLY A 37 2.94 28.32 -27.94
CA GLY A 37 4.34 28.82 -27.90
C GLY A 37 5.14 28.70 -29.22
N PRO A 38 5.90 29.72 -29.69
CA PRO A 38 5.87 30.13 -31.09
C PRO A 38 7.16 29.93 -31.92
N GLY A 39 6.98 29.73 -33.22
CA GLY A 39 7.69 30.51 -34.25
C GLY A 39 8.94 29.87 -34.89
N GLY A 40 8.85 29.62 -36.21
CA GLY A 40 10.01 29.43 -37.08
C GLY A 40 9.74 28.44 -38.20
N GLY A 41 9.36 28.93 -39.38
CA GLY A 41 8.84 28.13 -40.48
C GLY A 41 9.86 27.27 -41.25
N GLY A 42 9.32 26.43 -42.14
CA GLY A 42 10.08 25.72 -43.16
C GLY A 42 9.48 24.37 -43.51
N GLN A 43 8.78 24.30 -44.65
CA GLN A 43 8.33 23.07 -45.30
C GLN A 43 9.51 22.15 -45.65
N GLY A 44 9.37 20.84 -45.43
CA GLY A 44 10.17 19.83 -46.12
C GLY A 44 10.35 18.52 -45.35
N GLY A 45 9.88 17.42 -45.95
CA GLY A 45 10.44 16.08 -45.74
C GLY A 45 9.87 15.26 -44.58
N GLY A 46 8.86 14.44 -44.86
CA GLY A 46 8.32 13.43 -43.94
C GLY A 46 9.24 12.23 -43.67
N ASP A 47 10.54 12.36 -43.91
CA ASP A 47 11.52 11.27 -43.84
C ASP A 47 12.53 11.41 -42.66
N ASP A 48 12.58 12.59 -42.02
CA ASP A 48 13.58 12.89 -40.98
C ASP A 48 13.18 12.50 -39.55
N ASP A 49 11.87 12.42 -39.25
CA ASP A 49 11.38 12.10 -37.90
C ASP A 49 11.58 10.62 -37.53
N GLY A 50 11.39 9.73 -38.51
CA GLY A 50 11.62 8.29 -38.34
C GLY A 50 13.09 7.96 -38.11
N GLY A 51 13.99 8.64 -38.82
CA GLY A 51 15.44 8.50 -38.67
C GLY A 51 15.94 9.01 -37.31
N LYS A 52 15.47 10.18 -36.86
CA LYS A 52 15.80 10.72 -35.53
C LYS A 52 15.26 9.86 -34.39
N LYS A 53 14.08 9.27 -34.53
CA LYS A 53 13.51 8.34 -33.56
C LYS A 53 14.32 7.04 -33.49
N LYS A 54 14.65 6.42 -34.62
CA LYS A 54 15.51 5.22 -34.66
C LYS A 54 16.89 5.47 -34.05
N LYS A 55 17.55 6.56 -34.39
CA LYS A 55 18.88 6.89 -33.87
C LYS A 55 18.86 7.12 -32.35
N ARG A 56 17.82 7.78 -31.84
CA ARG A 56 17.60 7.97 -30.40
C ARG A 56 17.26 6.65 -29.70
N ASP A 57 16.44 5.80 -30.32
CA ASP A 57 16.14 4.48 -29.79
C ASP A 57 17.41 3.61 -29.81
N GLU A 58 18.26 3.65 -30.83
CA GLU A 58 19.54 2.92 -30.86
C GLU A 58 20.56 3.44 -29.83
N GLU A 59 20.63 4.75 -29.63
CA GLU A 59 21.57 5.38 -28.70
C GLU A 59 21.17 5.17 -27.23
N TRP A 60 19.87 5.15 -26.93
CA TRP A 60 19.32 5.05 -25.57
C TRP A 60 18.76 3.67 -25.20
N ASN A 61 18.44 2.83 -26.17
CA ASN A 61 17.96 1.45 -25.96
C ASN A 61 19.13 0.47 -26.10
N GLN A 62 20.23 0.78 -25.41
CA GLN A 62 21.34 -0.15 -25.29
C GLN A 62 20.83 -1.45 -24.67
N PRO A 63 21.19 -2.64 -25.19
CA PRO A 63 20.88 -3.89 -24.53
C PRO A 63 21.41 -3.80 -23.10
N LYS A 64 20.54 -4.07 -22.12
CA LYS A 64 20.88 -4.02 -20.69
C LYS A 64 22.27 -4.61 -20.52
N ALA A 65 23.20 -3.80 -20.02
CA ALA A 65 24.57 -4.23 -19.81
C ALA A 65 24.54 -5.60 -19.10
N PRO A 66 25.39 -6.57 -19.48
CA PRO A 66 25.46 -7.87 -18.84
C PRO A 66 26.14 -7.72 -17.47
N LEU A 67 25.69 -6.75 -16.67
CA LEU A 67 25.96 -6.74 -15.26
C LEU A 67 25.37 -8.04 -14.73
N ALA A 68 26.20 -8.81 -14.03
CA ALA A 68 25.66 -9.87 -13.20
C ALA A 68 24.56 -9.23 -12.37
N GLN A 69 23.30 -9.64 -12.59
CA GLN A 69 22.25 -9.23 -11.69
C GLN A 69 22.76 -9.63 -10.31
N LEU A 70 23.03 -8.66 -9.44
CA LEU A 70 23.20 -8.89 -8.00
C LEU A 70 21.84 -9.36 -7.49
N ARG A 71 21.45 -10.57 -7.90
CA ARG A 71 20.36 -11.32 -7.33
C ARG A 71 20.92 -11.72 -5.98
N ASN A 72 20.24 -11.30 -4.94
CA ASN A 72 20.40 -11.91 -3.63
C ASN A 72 20.45 -13.43 -3.81
N ALA A 73 21.43 -14.07 -3.17
CA ALA A 73 21.64 -15.51 -3.30
C ALA A 73 20.38 -16.33 -2.91
N GLY A 74 19.42 -15.70 -2.23
CA GLY A 74 18.06 -16.20 -2.04
C GLY A 74 17.00 -15.09 -2.06
N PRO A 75 15.70 -15.48 -2.01
CA PRO A 75 14.58 -14.54 -1.92
C PRO A 75 14.57 -13.81 -0.57
N CYS A 76 14.11 -12.56 -0.52
CA CYS A 76 13.95 -11.88 0.76
C CYS A 76 12.81 -12.48 1.60
N PRO A 77 12.91 -12.43 2.94
CA PRO A 77 11.77 -12.65 3.83
C PRO A 77 10.57 -11.78 3.47
N PHE A 78 9.38 -12.29 3.74
CA PHE A 78 8.16 -11.54 3.51
C PHE A 78 8.05 -10.42 4.53
N VAL A 79 7.74 -9.20 4.09
CA VAL A 79 7.45 -8.08 5.00
C VAL A 79 5.98 -7.76 4.88
N LYS A 80 5.27 -7.74 6.00
CA LYS A 80 3.83 -7.46 6.04
C LYS A 80 3.45 -6.59 7.23
N VAL A 81 2.36 -5.86 7.05
CA VAL A 81 1.68 -5.17 8.13
C VAL A 81 0.59 -6.10 8.69
N LEU A 82 0.58 -6.30 10.01
CA LEU A 82 -0.46 -7.11 10.63
C LEU A 82 -1.79 -6.33 10.62
N TYR A 83 -2.83 -6.89 10.00
CA TYR A 83 -4.10 -6.19 9.78
C TYR A 83 -4.70 -5.58 11.06
N ASP A 84 -4.79 -6.38 12.13
CA ASP A 84 -5.33 -5.96 13.43
C ASP A 84 -4.52 -4.83 14.09
N ALA A 85 -3.26 -4.65 13.68
CA ALA A 85 -2.36 -3.61 14.18
C ALA A 85 -1.95 -2.60 13.08
N SER A 86 -2.60 -2.63 11.92
CA SER A 86 -2.28 -1.75 10.78
C SER A 86 -2.69 -0.30 11.02
N ARG A 87 -3.62 -0.10 11.96
CA ARG A 87 -4.21 1.19 12.29
C ARG A 87 -4.19 1.42 13.80
N TYR A 88 -3.90 2.64 14.18
CA TYR A 88 -4.02 3.14 15.55
C TYR A 88 -5.23 4.07 15.61
N VAL A 89 -6.18 3.83 16.51
CA VAL A 89 -7.35 4.70 16.65
C VAL A 89 -7.69 4.87 18.13
N GLU A 90 -7.36 6.04 18.68
CA GLU A 90 -7.69 6.39 20.06
C GLU A 90 -9.06 7.08 20.12
N PHE A 91 -9.98 6.50 20.89
CA PHE A 91 -11.31 7.05 21.14
C PHE A 91 -11.41 7.63 22.54
N LYS A 92 -11.94 8.86 22.66
CA LYS A 92 -12.37 9.39 23.95
C LYS A 92 -13.77 8.87 24.31
N GLY A 93 -13.96 8.56 25.59
CA GLY A 93 -15.25 8.14 26.13
C GLY A 93 -15.80 6.82 25.55
N GLY A 94 -14.94 5.97 24.98
CA GLY A 94 -15.35 4.68 24.40
C GLY A 94 -16.26 4.78 23.18
N LYS A 95 -16.37 5.95 22.56
CA LYS A 95 -17.27 6.19 21.42
C LYS A 95 -16.51 6.02 20.11
N GLU A 96 -16.85 4.98 19.35
CA GLU A 96 -16.29 4.70 18.02
C GLU A 96 -16.80 5.68 16.94
N SER A 97 -16.48 6.97 17.05
CA SER A 97 -16.90 8.05 16.14
C SER A 97 -15.72 8.92 15.74
N SER A 98 -15.75 9.48 14.52
CA SER A 98 -14.74 10.43 14.06
C SER A 98 -14.69 11.69 14.93
N THR A 99 -15.84 12.12 15.46
CA THR A 99 -15.93 13.26 16.37
C THR A 99 -15.33 12.97 17.74
N ALA A 100 -15.15 11.70 18.10
CA ALA A 100 -14.59 11.27 19.38
C ALA A 100 -13.12 10.81 19.25
N ALA A 101 -12.52 10.94 18.06
CA ALA A 101 -11.16 10.51 17.80
C ALA A 101 -10.17 11.49 18.43
N GLY A 102 -9.25 10.95 19.24
CA GLY A 102 -8.09 11.65 19.76
C GLY A 102 -6.96 11.63 18.74
N TYR A 103 -6.22 10.53 18.67
CA TYR A 103 -5.14 10.34 17.70
C TYR A 103 -5.41 9.13 16.81
N THR A 104 -4.99 9.23 15.56
CA THR A 104 -5.15 8.16 14.56
C THR A 104 -3.82 7.90 13.86
N GLY A 105 -3.66 6.70 13.34
CA GLY A 105 -2.49 6.32 12.57
C GLY A 105 -2.80 5.16 11.63
N GLU A 106 -2.12 5.12 10.50
CA GLU A 106 -2.21 4.03 9.55
C GLU A 106 -0.83 3.78 8.94
N ILE A 107 -0.42 2.52 8.88
CA ILE A 107 0.77 2.12 8.12
C ILE A 107 0.36 2.06 6.65
N GLN A 108 0.77 3.05 5.86
CA GLN A 108 0.39 3.22 4.46
C GLN A 108 1.17 2.28 3.53
N GLY A 109 2.41 1.95 3.90
CA GLY A 109 3.27 1.16 3.05
C GLY A 109 4.49 0.65 3.79
N VAL A 110 5.01 -0.46 3.27
CA VAL A 110 6.29 -1.05 3.68
C VAL A 110 7.08 -1.36 2.42
N SER A 111 8.35 -1.00 2.41
CA SER A 111 9.30 -1.41 1.37
C SER A 111 10.49 -2.09 2.04
N SER A 112 11.16 -3.01 1.34
CA SER A 112 12.28 -3.73 1.94
C SER A 112 13.30 -4.18 0.91
N GLY A 113 14.54 -4.29 1.38
CA GLY A 113 15.65 -4.92 0.68
C GLY A 113 16.33 -5.92 1.61
N CYS A 114 16.96 -6.94 1.05
CA CYS A 114 17.79 -7.86 1.81
C CYS A 114 19.10 -8.15 1.07
N ALA A 115 20.07 -8.72 1.78
CA ALA A 115 21.32 -9.18 1.24
C ALA A 115 21.67 -10.56 1.81
N TYR A 116 22.30 -11.36 0.97
CA TYR A 116 22.82 -12.69 1.30
C TYR A 116 24.33 -12.73 1.07
N LYS A 117 25.05 -13.39 1.96
CA LYS A 117 26.48 -13.67 1.79
C LYS A 117 26.79 -15.05 2.36
N ASN A 118 27.15 -16.00 1.49
CA ASN A 118 27.50 -17.38 1.87
C ASN A 118 26.55 -18.00 2.91
N ASP A 119 27.05 -18.31 4.10
CA ASP A 119 26.35 -18.84 5.28
C ASP A 119 26.04 -17.76 6.34
N GLU A 120 26.37 -16.49 6.09
CA GLU A 120 26.11 -15.38 7.02
C GLU A 120 24.59 -15.17 7.21
N PRO A 121 24.14 -14.62 8.35
CA PRO A 121 22.74 -14.21 8.54
C PRO A 121 22.22 -13.32 7.41
N ILE A 122 20.92 -13.42 7.11
CA ILE A 122 20.28 -12.51 6.16
C ILE A 122 20.25 -11.12 6.79
N LYS A 123 20.72 -10.12 6.05
CA LYS A 123 20.64 -8.71 6.44
C LYS A 123 19.50 -8.07 5.68
N MET A 124 18.57 -7.43 6.40
CA MET A 124 17.43 -6.75 5.79
C MET A 124 17.34 -5.29 6.19
N GLN A 125 16.88 -4.48 5.26
CA GLN A 125 16.46 -3.10 5.47
C GLN A 125 14.96 -3.01 5.21
N VAL A 126 14.26 -2.27 6.06
CA VAL A 126 12.83 -2.03 5.90
C VAL A 126 12.55 -0.55 6.07
N GLU A 127 11.78 0.01 5.15
CA GLU A 127 11.21 1.34 5.27
C GLU A 127 9.71 1.23 5.54
N VAL A 128 9.21 2.01 6.50
CA VAL A 128 7.81 2.02 6.90
C VAL A 128 7.26 3.43 6.77
N LEU A 129 6.19 3.60 5.99
CA LEU A 129 5.48 4.86 5.85
C LEU A 129 4.24 4.88 6.74
N PHE A 130 4.22 5.84 7.65
CA PHE A 130 3.09 6.11 8.54
C PHE A 130 2.33 7.36 8.07
N ALA A 131 1.00 7.28 8.06
CA ALA A 131 0.12 8.44 8.02
C ALA A 131 -0.53 8.59 9.39
N LEU A 132 -0.30 9.72 10.05
CA LEU A 132 -0.70 9.99 11.42
C LEU A 132 -1.66 11.18 11.44
N GLY A 133 -2.69 11.10 12.29
CA GLY A 133 -3.76 12.08 12.36
C GLY A 133 -4.05 12.55 13.78
N ARG A 134 -4.38 13.82 13.92
CA ARG A 134 -4.84 14.48 15.15
C ARG A 134 -6.31 14.82 15.01
N GLY A 135 -7.16 14.10 15.73
CA GLY A 135 -8.60 14.28 15.73
C GLY A 135 -9.09 15.39 16.66
N PRO A 136 -10.41 15.67 16.66
CA PRO A 136 -11.02 16.77 17.43
C PRO A 136 -10.81 16.67 18.94
N GLU A 137 -10.66 15.45 19.47
CA GLU A 137 -10.52 15.20 20.90
C GLU A 137 -9.05 15.07 21.35
N ALA A 138 -8.09 15.35 20.46
CA ALA A 138 -6.67 15.42 20.82
C ALA A 138 -6.39 16.69 21.63
N THR A 139 -5.78 16.53 22.81
CA THR A 139 -5.47 17.66 23.70
C THR A 139 -4.16 18.35 23.35
N GLU A 140 -3.21 17.65 22.73
CA GLU A 140 -1.86 18.15 22.47
C GLU A 140 -1.50 18.08 20.98
N PRO A 141 -0.67 19.00 20.47
CA PRO A 141 -0.11 18.88 19.12
C PRO A 141 1.04 17.85 19.05
N ARG A 142 1.40 17.21 20.16
CA ARG A 142 2.46 16.19 20.23
C ARG A 142 1.87 14.84 20.63
N LYS A 143 2.37 13.76 20.00
CA LYS A 143 2.01 12.38 20.34
C LYS A 143 3.22 11.49 20.07
N THR A 144 3.53 10.59 20.99
CA THR A 144 4.43 9.47 20.72
C THR A 144 3.58 8.25 20.47
N TYR A 145 3.64 7.74 19.24
CA TYR A 145 3.08 6.43 18.91
C TYR A 145 4.12 5.36 19.27
N ARG A 146 3.67 4.14 19.52
CA ARG A 146 4.55 3.00 19.65
C ARG A 146 4.18 1.98 18.58
N TYR A 147 5.18 1.40 17.94
CA TYR A 147 5.02 0.33 16.97
C TYR A 147 5.98 -0.79 17.30
N TRP A 148 5.79 -1.94 16.68
CA TRP A 148 6.64 -3.10 16.86
C TRP A 148 6.99 -3.74 15.53
N VAL A 149 8.12 -4.42 15.54
CA VAL A 149 8.64 -5.23 14.43
C VAL A 149 8.90 -6.61 15.00
N ALA A 150 8.34 -7.64 14.37
CA ALA A 150 8.53 -9.02 14.77
C ALA A 150 9.12 -9.83 13.62
N VAL A 151 10.15 -10.63 13.91
CA VAL A 151 10.67 -11.65 12.99
C VAL A 151 10.07 -12.98 13.41
N THR A 152 9.54 -13.71 12.44
CA THR A 152 8.85 -14.99 12.65
C THR A 152 9.40 -16.05 11.70
N GLU A 153 9.32 -17.32 12.11
CA GLU A 153 9.24 -18.42 11.15
C GLU A 153 7.85 -18.32 10.49
N ARG A 154 7.82 -18.43 9.16
CA ARG A 154 6.63 -18.12 8.38
C ARG A 154 5.42 -18.93 8.87
N ASN A 155 4.37 -18.22 9.27
CA ASN A 155 3.10 -18.78 9.78
C ASN A 155 3.25 -19.67 11.02
N LYS A 156 4.29 -19.47 11.84
CA LYS A 156 4.59 -20.35 12.97
C LYS A 156 5.01 -19.55 14.21
N ASP A 157 6.29 -19.57 14.56
CA ASP A 157 6.79 -19.04 15.83
C ASP A 157 7.37 -17.63 15.67
N VAL A 158 7.14 -16.79 16.69
CA VAL A 158 7.83 -15.49 16.80
C VAL A 158 9.24 -15.72 17.32
N LEU A 159 10.24 -15.38 16.50
CA LEU A 159 11.66 -15.53 16.83
C LEU A 159 12.16 -14.34 17.67
N ALA A 160 11.74 -13.14 17.28
CA ALA A 160 12.08 -11.90 17.98
C ALA A 160 10.97 -10.86 17.76
N LYS A 161 10.76 -9.99 18.75
CA LYS A 161 9.87 -8.83 18.65
C LYS A 161 10.48 -7.65 19.39
N GLU A 162 10.58 -6.53 18.71
CA GLU A 162 11.08 -5.28 19.27
C GLU A 162 10.03 -4.17 19.13
N TYR A 163 10.08 -3.21 20.05
CA TYR A 163 9.20 -2.05 20.07
C TYR A 163 10.00 -0.77 19.84
N PHE A 164 9.37 0.17 19.16
CA PHE A 164 9.96 1.43 18.74
C PHE A 164 9.00 2.57 19.04
N ASP A 165 9.54 3.70 19.48
CA ASP A 165 8.79 4.92 19.71
C ASP A 165 8.86 5.82 18.48
N LEU A 166 7.71 6.39 18.10
CA LEU A 166 7.53 7.29 16.98
C LEU A 166 6.98 8.63 17.50
N PRO A 167 7.83 9.53 18.00
CA PRO A 167 7.43 10.85 18.45
C PRO A 167 7.12 11.75 17.25
N VAL A 168 5.93 12.36 17.25
CA VAL A 168 5.54 13.32 16.21
C VAL A 168 4.97 14.60 16.81
N THR A 169 5.15 15.68 16.05
CA THR A 169 4.54 16.99 16.31
C THR A 169 3.71 17.39 15.11
N PHE A 170 2.42 17.61 15.33
CA PHE A 170 1.51 18.13 14.32
C PHE A 170 1.77 19.63 14.11
N PRO A 171 1.96 20.08 12.86
CA PRO A 171 2.11 21.50 12.55
C PRO A 171 0.92 22.32 13.04
N ALA A 172 1.15 23.61 13.34
CA ALA A 172 0.07 24.53 13.68
C ALA A 172 -0.96 24.60 12.54
N GLY A 173 -2.25 24.47 12.87
CA GLY A 173 -3.33 24.40 11.88
C GLY A 173 -3.41 23.09 11.09
N GLY A 174 -2.48 22.16 11.30
CA GLY A 174 -2.48 20.83 10.69
C GLY A 174 -3.09 19.75 11.59
N ASP A 175 -3.71 18.77 10.95
CA ASP A 175 -4.27 17.57 11.58
C ASP A 175 -3.58 16.28 11.09
N ARG A 176 -2.60 16.37 10.19
CA ARG A 176 -1.92 15.23 9.58
C ARG A 176 -0.41 15.39 9.54
N VAL A 177 0.29 14.27 9.72
CA VAL A 177 1.74 14.14 9.56
C VAL A 177 2.03 12.81 8.87
N TYR A 178 2.96 12.81 7.92
CA TYR A 178 3.56 11.59 7.40
C TYR A 178 4.93 11.40 8.03
N ALA A 179 5.25 10.17 8.44
CA ALA A 179 6.54 9.82 9.00
C ALA A 179 7.09 8.58 8.30
N THR A 180 8.38 8.60 7.97
CA THR A 180 9.07 7.48 7.33
C THR A 180 10.15 6.96 8.26
N GLU A 181 10.01 5.71 8.71
CA GLU A 181 10.99 5.05 9.56
C GLU A 181 11.87 4.10 8.74
N ASN A 182 13.18 4.19 8.95
CA ASN A 182 14.19 3.39 8.26
C ASN A 182 14.84 2.42 9.24
N LEU A 183 14.46 1.15 9.17
CA LEU A 183 15.03 0.06 9.96
C LEU A 183 16.30 -0.44 9.27
N GLN A 184 17.44 0.09 9.70
CA GLN A 184 18.71 -0.03 8.96
C GLN A 184 19.28 -1.45 8.88
N THR A 185 19.07 -2.33 9.87
CA THR A 185 19.50 -3.72 9.77
C THR A 185 18.70 -4.64 10.70
N ILE A 186 17.77 -5.41 10.12
CA ILE A 186 17.21 -6.60 10.76
C ILE A 186 18.12 -7.78 10.38
N THR A 187 18.66 -8.48 11.39
CA THR A 187 19.52 -9.66 11.19
C THR A 187 18.74 -10.93 11.46
N ILE A 188 18.60 -11.79 10.45
CA ILE A 188 17.86 -13.05 10.57
C ILE A 188 18.85 -14.21 10.47
N PRO A 189 19.05 -14.98 11.56
CA PRO A 189 20.00 -16.08 11.57
C PRO A 189 19.56 -17.16 10.58
N ARG A 190 20.53 -17.71 9.85
CA ARG A 190 20.35 -18.89 9.00
C ARG A 190 21.03 -20.08 9.66
N ALA A 191 20.40 -21.24 9.59
CA ALA A 191 21.03 -22.48 10.05
C ALA A 191 22.18 -22.89 9.10
N ASP A 192 21.99 -22.69 7.80
CA ASP A 192 22.99 -22.96 6.76
C ASP A 192 22.71 -22.14 5.48
N ILE A 193 23.56 -22.31 4.47
CA ILE A 193 23.42 -21.64 3.15
C ILE A 193 22.13 -22.01 2.40
N LYS A 194 21.51 -23.16 2.70
CA LYS A 194 20.27 -23.62 2.05
C LYS A 194 19.03 -23.01 2.70
N THR A 195 19.17 -22.42 3.89
CA THR A 195 18.08 -21.75 4.59
C THR A 195 17.62 -20.53 3.78
N SER A 196 16.40 -20.62 3.24
CA SER A 196 15.79 -19.58 2.43
C SER A 196 15.14 -18.50 3.28
N GLY A 197 15.30 -17.24 2.89
CA GLY A 197 14.61 -16.10 3.48
C GLY A 197 13.09 -16.22 3.40
N SER A 198 12.57 -16.91 2.39
CA SER A 198 11.13 -17.17 2.28
C SER A 198 10.56 -18.02 3.43
N ASN A 199 11.41 -18.64 4.26
CA ASN A 199 10.99 -19.33 5.49
C ASN A 199 10.70 -18.36 6.64
N PHE A 200 11.03 -17.08 6.48
CA PHE A 200 10.84 -16.05 7.49
C PHE A 200 9.83 -15.00 7.05
N GLU A 201 9.20 -14.37 8.03
CA GLU A 201 8.32 -13.23 7.83
C GLU A 201 8.62 -12.15 8.88
N VAL A 202 8.68 -10.90 8.42
CA VAL A 202 8.78 -9.70 9.23
C VAL A 202 7.41 -9.05 9.29
N LEU A 203 6.83 -9.02 10.48
CA LEU A 203 5.54 -8.42 10.78
C LEU A 203 5.73 -7.06 11.44
N ILE A 204 4.93 -6.08 11.02
CA ILE A 204 4.97 -4.72 11.56
C ILE A 204 3.57 -4.31 11.97
N GLY A 205 3.45 -3.61 13.08
CA GLY A 205 2.17 -3.08 13.54
C GLY A 205 2.32 -2.03 14.62
N PHE A 206 1.30 -1.21 14.82
CA PHE A 206 1.20 -0.37 15.99
C PHE A 206 1.05 -1.21 17.27
N ASP A 207 1.54 -0.68 18.38
CA ASP A 207 1.21 -1.19 19.71
C ASP A 207 -0.19 -0.72 20.08
N VAL A 208 -1.18 -1.55 19.72
CA VAL A 208 -2.61 -1.26 19.85
C VAL A 208 -3.22 -1.98 21.04
N THR A 209 -4.26 -1.40 21.63
CA THR A 209 -5.03 -2.08 22.67
C THR A 209 -5.89 -3.21 22.07
N PRO A 210 -6.37 -4.17 22.88
CA PRO A 210 -7.30 -5.20 22.40
C PRO A 210 -8.55 -4.64 21.72
N GLU A 211 -9.08 -3.51 22.22
CA GLU A 211 -10.25 -2.84 21.65
C GLU A 211 -9.95 -2.24 20.29
N MET A 212 -8.77 -1.61 20.13
CA MET A 212 -8.30 -1.13 18.84
C MET A 212 -8.11 -2.28 17.84
N ALA A 213 -7.53 -3.40 18.28
CA ALA A 213 -7.35 -4.57 17.45
C ALA A 213 -8.70 -5.16 16.99
N ALA A 214 -9.70 -5.23 17.89
CA ALA A 214 -11.05 -5.66 17.55
C ALA A 214 -11.72 -4.70 16.55
N PHE A 215 -11.63 -3.38 16.79
CA PHE A 215 -12.12 -2.36 15.86
C PHE A 215 -11.51 -2.52 14.46
N ASN A 216 -10.20 -2.81 14.40
CA ASN A 216 -9.50 -3.03 13.15
C ASN A 216 -9.97 -4.30 12.45
N ARG A 217 -10.09 -5.41 13.18
CA ARG A 217 -10.53 -6.72 12.68
C ARG A 217 -11.95 -6.67 12.09
N ASP A 218 -12.84 -5.91 12.70
CA ASP A 218 -14.21 -5.71 12.21
C ASP A 218 -14.28 -4.88 10.91
N GLY A 219 -13.15 -4.35 10.42
CA GLY A 219 -13.10 -3.52 9.22
C GLY A 219 -13.80 -2.17 9.40
N LYS A 220 -14.08 -1.76 10.65
CA LYS A 220 -14.73 -0.48 10.93
C LYS A 220 -13.86 0.66 10.43
N ARG A 221 -14.50 1.63 9.76
CA ARG A 221 -13.88 2.86 9.26
C ARG A 221 -14.84 4.01 9.50
N PHE A 222 -14.31 5.19 9.77
CA PHE A 222 -15.12 6.39 9.85
C PHE A 222 -15.81 6.62 8.51
N ARG A 223 -17.14 6.53 8.50
CA ARG A 223 -17.94 6.99 7.37
C ARG A 223 -18.10 8.49 7.50
N VAL A 224 -17.06 9.24 7.16
CA VAL A 224 -17.16 10.69 6.99
C VAL A 224 -18.05 10.90 5.76
N ASN A 225 -19.36 11.10 5.96
CA ASN A 225 -20.37 11.40 4.93
C ASN A 225 -20.84 10.24 4.01
N ALA A 226 -21.30 9.11 4.57
CA ALA A 226 -22.21 8.22 3.82
C ALA A 226 -23.67 8.62 4.09
N GLY A 227 -24.20 9.64 3.41
CA GLY A 227 -25.64 9.96 3.39
C GLY A 227 -26.06 11.44 3.48
N GLN A 228 -25.16 12.41 3.67
CA GLN A 228 -25.54 13.81 3.88
C GLN A 228 -25.82 14.64 2.61
N THR A 229 -26.02 14.03 1.45
CA THR A 229 -26.47 14.74 0.24
C THR A 229 -27.98 14.61 -0.05
N ALA A 230 -28.77 13.94 0.79
CA ALA A 230 -30.19 13.66 0.47
C ALA A 230 -31.24 14.57 1.15
N GLN A 231 -30.88 15.46 2.08
CA GLN A 231 -31.89 16.21 2.87
C GLN A 231 -31.83 17.75 2.77
N ALA A 232 -30.89 18.33 2.01
CA ALA A 232 -30.78 19.79 1.87
C ALA A 232 -31.56 20.38 0.67
N GLN A 233 -32.21 19.57 -0.18
CA GLN A 233 -32.93 20.05 -1.37
C GLN A 233 -34.47 20.00 -1.26
N GLN A 234 -35.04 19.62 -0.12
CA GLN A 234 -36.49 19.55 0.09
C GLN A 234 -36.97 20.37 1.29
N ALA A 235 -36.49 21.61 1.45
CA ALA A 235 -37.12 22.61 2.30
C ALA A 235 -36.60 24.00 1.91
N GLY A 236 -37.34 24.93 1.33
CA GLY A 236 -38.70 24.92 0.84
C GLY A 236 -38.86 26.10 -0.11
N THR A 237 -39.60 25.89 -1.18
CA THR A 237 -40.15 26.97 -2.00
C THR A 237 -41.43 27.46 -1.31
N PRO A 238 -41.56 28.75 -0.95
CA PRO A 238 -42.78 29.25 -0.34
C PRO A 238 -43.90 29.36 -1.41
N PRO A 239 -45.17 29.06 -1.08
CA PRO A 239 -46.27 29.18 -2.02
C PRO A 239 -46.59 30.66 -2.28
N LYS A 240 -46.76 31.02 -3.56
CA LYS A 240 -47.27 32.33 -3.96
C LYS A 240 -48.77 32.42 -3.66
N GLN A 241 -49.15 33.59 -3.16
CA GLN A 241 -50.50 34.04 -2.83
C GLN A 241 -51.39 34.13 -4.06
#